data_AF-A0A6P0Q6J9-F1
#
_entry.id   AF-A0A6P0Q6J9-F1
#
_cell.length_a   1.000
_cell.length_b   1.000
_cell.length_c   1.000
_cell.angle_alpha   90.00
_cell.angle_beta   90.00
_cell.angle_gamma   90.00
#
_symmetry.space_group_name_H-M   'P 1'
#
loop_
_entity.id
_entity.type
_entity.pdbx_description
1 polymer ?
#
loop_
_entity_poly.entity_id
_entity_poly.type
_entity_poly.pdbx_seq_one_letter_code
_entity_poly.pdbx_strand_id
1 'polypeptide(L)'
;MGFFIHVIDDETLQTACKIARQEKWAVIYFKDPTKIPLEIVLASADNTDGKIITIVKDIQEAEIVLGVLEKGSHGVMLTPNGIIDARELGQLCRKANNLEVSLEELEVTKISHIGMGERACVDTCSNFAKDEGLLIGSYSQGMILVSSETHPLPYMPTRPFRVNAGAIHSYLVSSVSQTNYLSELSSGHKVLGVNCDGKAREIVVGRMKIEVRPLLSIDAVSQSGIPVNVIVQDDWHVRVLGPGGKVLNVTELKPGDKLLGHTAPSGRHVGLPVKESCLEK
;
A
#
# COMPACT_ATOMS: atom_id res chain seq x y z
N MET A 1 15.91 28.39 -16.90
CA MET A 1 16.54 29.02 -15.73
C MET A 1 15.82 28.53 -14.48
N GLY A 2 16.49 28.43 -13.34
CA GLY A 2 15.89 28.03 -12.07
C GLY A 2 16.31 29.00 -10.97
N PHE A 3 15.51 29.14 -9.93
CA PHE A 3 15.75 30.10 -8.85
C PHE A 3 16.02 29.38 -7.54
N PHE A 4 16.94 29.92 -6.75
CA PHE A 4 17.16 29.51 -5.38
C PHE A 4 16.57 30.55 -4.43
N ILE A 5 15.85 30.09 -3.41
CA ILE A 5 15.35 30.97 -2.35
C ILE A 5 15.48 30.32 -0.98
N HIS A 6 15.96 31.11 -0.02
CA HIS A 6 16.00 30.74 1.38
C HIS A 6 14.85 31.46 2.09
N VAL A 7 13.87 30.68 2.55
CA VAL A 7 12.69 31.18 3.26
C VAL A 7 13.03 31.27 4.75
N ILE A 8 13.07 32.51 5.25
CA ILE A 8 13.43 32.85 6.63
C ILE A 8 12.34 33.65 7.36
N ASP A 9 11.35 34.15 6.63
CA ASP A 9 10.25 35.01 7.07
C ASP A 9 9.08 35.00 6.06
N ASP A 10 8.04 35.80 6.32
CA ASP A 10 6.86 35.89 5.45
C ASP A 10 7.18 36.53 4.09
N GLU A 11 8.05 37.54 4.03
CA GLU A 11 8.39 38.21 2.77
C GLU A 11 9.10 37.25 1.79
N THR A 12 10.07 36.49 2.30
CA THR A 12 10.76 35.45 1.52
C THR A 12 9.83 34.29 1.17
N LEU A 13 8.84 33.97 2.03
CA LEU A 13 7.81 32.99 1.71
C LEU A 13 6.90 33.45 0.55
N GLN A 14 6.41 34.68 0.57
CA GLN A 14 5.59 35.22 -0.52
C GLN A 14 6.37 35.24 -1.84
N THR A 15 7.66 35.56 -1.78
CA THR A 15 8.56 35.49 -2.94
C THR A 15 8.69 34.06 -3.46
N ALA A 16 8.85 33.07 -2.56
CA ALA A 16 8.91 31.66 -2.93
C ALA A 16 7.61 31.19 -3.62
N CYS A 17 6.44 31.59 -3.10
CA CYS A 17 5.13 31.31 -3.73
C CYS A 17 4.99 31.93 -5.12
N LYS A 18 5.54 33.13 -5.35
CA LYS A 18 5.53 33.77 -6.67
C LYS A 18 6.43 33.00 -7.65
N ILE A 19 7.66 32.69 -7.24
CA ILE A 19 8.62 31.94 -8.06
C ILE A 19 8.06 30.56 -8.40
N ALA A 20 7.54 29.83 -7.42
CA ALA A 20 6.99 28.49 -7.61
C ALA A 20 5.82 28.44 -8.61
N ARG A 21 5.06 29.54 -8.75
CA ARG A 21 3.97 29.65 -9.74
C ARG A 21 4.45 30.02 -11.14
N GLN A 22 5.47 30.88 -11.25
CA GLN A 22 5.84 31.54 -12.50
C GLN A 22 7.03 30.88 -13.19
N GLU A 23 7.89 30.22 -12.43
CA GLU A 23 9.17 29.70 -12.91
C GLU A 23 9.13 28.18 -13.02
N LYS A 24 9.85 27.65 -14.00
CA LYS A 24 9.90 26.21 -14.25
C LYS A 24 10.52 25.42 -13.08
N TRP A 25 11.51 26.01 -12.40
CA TRP A 25 12.26 25.36 -11.31
C TRP A 25 12.51 26.32 -10.15
N ALA A 26 12.11 25.91 -8.94
CA ALA A 26 12.38 26.59 -7.68
C ALA A 26 13.10 25.64 -6.71
N VAL A 27 14.31 25.98 -6.29
CA VAL A 27 15.05 25.30 -5.22
C VAL A 27 14.84 26.10 -3.93
N ILE A 28 14.21 25.50 -2.95
CA ILE A 28 13.77 26.20 -1.73
C ILE A 28 14.45 25.57 -0.51
N TYR A 29 15.08 26.41 0.29
CA TYR A 29 15.57 26.04 1.61
C TYR A 29 14.73 26.75 2.67
N PHE A 30 14.25 26.02 3.66
CA PHE A 30 13.44 26.57 4.75
C PHE A 30 14.29 26.60 6.03
N LYS A 31 14.34 27.76 6.67
CA LYS A 31 15.03 27.92 7.95
C LYS A 31 14.36 27.14 9.09
N ASP A 32 13.03 27.17 9.12
CA ASP A 32 12.28 26.61 10.23
C ASP A 32 12.07 25.09 10.07
N PRO A 33 12.06 24.32 11.17
CA PRO A 33 11.90 22.87 11.11
C PRO A 33 10.48 22.43 10.71
N THR A 34 9.48 23.31 10.87
CA THR A 34 8.09 23.04 10.48
C THR A 34 7.93 22.96 8.96
N LYS A 35 6.94 22.18 8.49
CA LYS A 35 6.63 22.04 7.06
C LYS A 35 5.50 22.95 6.58
N ILE A 36 4.92 23.76 7.46
CA ILE A 36 3.87 24.74 7.12
C ILE A 36 4.32 25.69 5.97
N PRO A 37 5.53 26.28 5.96
CA PRO A 37 5.95 27.11 4.84
C PRO A 37 6.01 26.36 3.50
N LEU A 38 6.45 25.10 3.52
CA LEU A 38 6.45 24.24 2.33
C LEU A 38 5.02 23.94 1.86
N GLU A 39 4.11 23.63 2.78
CA GLU A 39 2.69 23.41 2.47
C GLU A 39 2.07 24.63 1.77
N ILE A 40 2.37 25.84 2.27
CA ILE A 40 1.89 27.09 1.67
C ILE A 40 2.43 27.27 0.25
N VAL A 41 3.74 27.04 0.03
CA VAL A 41 4.32 27.16 -1.31
C VAL A 41 3.72 26.13 -2.27
N LEU A 42 3.60 24.87 -1.85
CA LEU A 42 3.02 23.80 -2.66
C LEU A 42 1.55 24.10 -3.02
N ALA A 43 0.75 24.55 -2.04
CA ALA A 43 -0.63 24.95 -2.28
C ALA A 43 -0.73 26.15 -3.24
N SER A 44 0.19 27.11 -3.13
CA SER A 44 0.20 28.29 -4.02
C SER A 44 0.54 27.92 -5.47
N ALA A 45 1.39 26.91 -5.67
CA ALA A 45 1.82 26.43 -6.97
C ALA A 45 0.92 25.29 -7.50
N ASP A 46 -0.19 24.99 -6.84
CA ASP A 46 -1.09 23.95 -7.29
C ASP A 46 -1.69 24.31 -8.66
N ASN A 47 -1.72 23.34 -9.57
CA ASN A 47 -2.13 23.52 -10.98
C ASN A 47 -1.23 24.44 -11.82
N THR A 48 0.03 24.65 -11.45
CA THR A 48 1.03 25.27 -12.32
C THR A 48 2.06 24.25 -12.83
N ASP A 49 2.82 24.61 -13.85
CA ASP A 49 3.91 23.79 -14.39
C ASP A 49 5.21 23.88 -13.57
N GLY A 50 5.22 24.71 -12.52
CA GLY A 50 6.40 24.96 -11.70
C GLY A 50 6.83 23.73 -10.91
N LYS A 51 8.13 23.43 -10.95
CA LYS A 51 8.74 22.31 -10.22
C LYS A 51 9.49 22.81 -8.99
N ILE A 52 9.14 22.28 -7.83
CA ILE A 52 9.69 22.65 -6.53
C ILE A 52 10.66 21.56 -6.06
N ILE A 53 11.89 21.94 -5.77
CA ILE A 53 12.91 21.09 -5.16
C ILE A 53 13.19 21.64 -3.77
N THR A 54 12.99 20.85 -2.73
CA THR A 54 13.22 21.29 -1.34
C THR A 54 14.58 20.80 -0.85
N ILE A 55 15.39 21.69 -0.27
CA ILE A 55 16.63 21.28 0.39
C ILE A 55 16.28 20.66 1.75
N VAL A 56 16.82 19.48 2.01
CA VAL A 56 16.59 18.70 3.24
C VAL A 56 17.93 18.37 3.93
N LYS A 57 17.89 18.22 5.24
CA LYS A 57 19.05 18.02 6.12
C LYS A 57 19.49 16.57 6.21
N ASP A 58 18.55 15.63 6.10
CA ASP A 58 18.77 14.19 6.26
C ASP A 58 17.69 13.38 5.52
N ILE A 59 17.86 12.06 5.52
CA ILE A 59 16.95 11.10 4.87
C ILE A 59 15.56 11.08 5.51
N GLN A 60 15.48 11.27 6.82
CA GLN A 60 14.20 11.29 7.53
C GLN A 60 13.36 12.50 7.10
N GLU A 61 13.98 13.67 7.00
CA GLU A 61 13.33 14.87 6.49
C GLU A 61 12.97 14.73 5.00
N ALA A 62 13.80 14.05 4.21
CA ALA A 62 13.49 13.75 2.81
C ALA A 62 12.21 12.91 2.67
N GLU A 63 12.04 11.85 3.48
CA GLU A 63 10.84 11.02 3.49
C GLU A 63 9.59 11.84 3.83
N ILE A 64 9.68 12.73 4.82
CA ILE A 64 8.57 13.62 5.19
C ILE A 64 8.23 14.59 4.06
N VAL A 65 9.23 15.29 3.52
CA VAL A 65 9.07 16.35 2.51
C VAL A 65 8.50 15.80 1.19
N LEU A 66 8.87 14.58 0.81
CA LEU A 66 8.29 13.88 -0.34
C LEU A 66 6.82 13.49 -0.13
N GLY A 67 6.33 13.44 1.11
CA GLY A 67 4.94 13.11 1.44
C GLY A 67 4.02 14.30 1.77
N VAL A 68 4.56 15.53 1.85
CA VAL A 68 3.77 16.72 2.25
C VAL A 68 2.59 16.96 1.31
N LEU A 69 1.39 17.13 1.87
CA LEU A 69 0.11 17.30 1.15
C LEU A 69 -0.24 16.18 0.15
N GLU A 70 0.27 14.95 0.36
CA GLU A 70 0.06 13.79 -0.55
C GLU A 70 0.57 14.00 -1.99
N LYS A 71 1.20 15.15 -2.25
CA LYS A 71 1.82 15.53 -3.53
C LYS A 71 3.35 15.60 -3.41
N GLY A 72 3.85 16.00 -2.24
CA GLY A 72 5.25 16.27 -1.96
C GLY A 72 5.80 17.44 -2.77
N SER A 73 7.04 17.84 -2.47
CA SER A 73 7.83 18.57 -3.46
C SER A 73 8.19 17.67 -4.63
N HIS A 74 8.27 18.25 -5.84
CA HIS A 74 8.64 17.52 -7.06
C HIS A 74 10.04 16.88 -7.01
N GLY A 75 10.89 17.34 -6.11
CA GLY A 75 12.14 16.68 -5.76
C GLY A 75 12.66 17.16 -4.42
N VAL A 76 13.72 16.50 -3.95
CA VAL A 76 14.46 16.88 -2.75
C VAL A 76 15.94 16.99 -3.09
N MET A 77 16.65 17.90 -2.42
CA MET A 77 18.09 18.07 -2.54
C MET A 77 18.72 17.86 -1.17
N LEU A 78 19.58 16.85 -1.08
CA LEU A 78 20.31 16.49 0.14
C LEU A 78 21.80 16.63 -0.15
N THR A 79 22.55 17.22 0.78
CA THR A 79 24.00 17.09 0.81
C THR A 79 24.34 15.81 1.58
N PRO A 80 24.72 14.70 0.91
CA PRO A 80 24.90 13.42 1.57
C PRO A 80 26.18 13.39 2.41
N ASN A 81 26.16 12.70 3.55
CA ASN A 81 27.36 12.45 4.37
C ASN A 81 28.15 11.24 3.86
N GLY A 82 27.61 10.48 2.90
CA GLY A 82 28.26 9.32 2.30
C GLY A 82 27.39 8.62 1.27
N ILE A 83 27.88 7.48 0.75
CA ILE A 83 27.19 6.71 -0.29
C ILE A 83 25.86 6.08 0.19
N ILE A 84 25.73 5.85 1.50
CA ILE A 84 24.52 5.28 2.11
C ILE A 84 23.35 6.24 1.94
N ASP A 85 23.50 7.50 2.33
CA ASP A 85 22.49 8.56 2.17
C ASP A 85 22.02 8.68 0.71
N ALA A 86 22.96 8.71 -0.25
CA ALA A 86 22.63 8.81 -1.67
C ALA A 86 21.80 7.60 -2.17
N ARG A 87 22.13 6.39 -1.69
CA ARG A 87 21.39 5.17 -2.02
C ARG A 87 19.98 5.19 -1.43
N GLU A 88 19.85 5.58 -0.16
CA GLU A 88 18.58 5.66 0.55
C GLU A 88 17.66 6.71 -0.06
N LEU A 89 18.18 7.90 -0.38
CA LEU A 89 17.42 8.95 -1.07
C LEU A 89 16.92 8.47 -2.44
N GLY A 90 17.77 7.77 -3.21
CA GLY A 90 17.38 7.19 -4.49
C GLY A 90 16.29 6.12 -4.34
N GLN A 91 16.28 5.36 -3.24
CA GLN A 91 15.21 4.41 -2.94
C GLN A 91 13.90 5.12 -2.58
N LEU A 92 13.94 6.16 -1.75
CA LEU A 92 12.76 6.97 -1.40
C LEU A 92 12.12 7.57 -2.66
N CYS A 93 12.90 8.19 -3.53
CA CYS A 93 12.39 8.77 -4.78
C CYS A 93 11.78 7.74 -5.74
N ARG A 94 12.26 6.50 -5.75
CA ARG A 94 11.67 5.41 -6.54
C ARG A 94 10.37 4.88 -5.93
N LYS A 95 10.34 4.70 -4.60
CA LYS A 95 9.14 4.27 -3.86
C LYS A 95 7.98 5.23 -4.06
N ALA A 96 8.26 6.53 -4.09
CA ALA A 96 7.25 7.55 -4.33
C ALA A 96 6.59 7.46 -5.72
N ASN A 97 7.22 6.80 -6.70
CA ASN A 97 6.85 6.96 -8.10
C ASN A 97 6.26 5.75 -8.80
N ASN A 98 6.42 4.49 -8.36
CA ASN A 98 5.85 3.32 -9.07
C ASN A 98 6.03 2.02 -8.25
N LEU A 99 5.08 1.67 -7.39
CA LEU A 99 4.95 0.28 -6.93
C LEU A 99 3.85 -0.36 -7.76
N GLU A 100 4.18 -1.43 -8.46
CA GLU A 100 3.23 -2.23 -9.23
C GLU A 100 3.37 -3.69 -8.82
N VAL A 101 2.24 -4.39 -8.76
CA VAL A 101 2.14 -5.83 -8.55
C VAL A 101 1.43 -6.41 -9.75
N SER A 102 2.03 -7.42 -10.37
CA SER A 102 1.38 -8.15 -11.45
C SER A 102 0.20 -8.93 -10.89
N LEU A 103 -1.02 -8.50 -11.24
CA LEU A 103 -2.23 -9.23 -10.93
C LEU A 103 -2.60 -10.18 -12.07
N GLU A 104 -3.22 -11.29 -11.71
CA GLU A 104 -3.79 -12.26 -12.65
C GLU A 104 -5.17 -12.71 -12.20
N GLU A 105 -5.91 -13.31 -13.12
CA GLU A 105 -7.20 -13.91 -12.80
C GLU A 105 -7.00 -15.29 -12.19
N LEU A 106 -7.64 -15.51 -11.05
CA LEU A 106 -7.76 -16.80 -10.39
C LEU A 106 -9.18 -17.33 -10.57
N GLU A 107 -9.33 -18.62 -10.84
CA GLU A 107 -10.63 -19.27 -10.89
C GLU A 107 -10.90 -20.02 -9.59
N VAL A 108 -12.01 -19.70 -8.91
CA VAL A 108 -12.45 -20.43 -7.73
C VAL A 108 -12.71 -21.88 -8.11
N THR A 109 -12.11 -22.81 -7.38
CA THR A 109 -12.30 -24.25 -7.58
C THR A 109 -13.16 -24.85 -6.46
N LYS A 110 -13.10 -24.30 -5.24
CA LYS A 110 -13.85 -24.80 -4.10
C LYS A 110 -14.06 -23.71 -3.04
N ILE A 111 -15.22 -23.76 -2.39
CA ILE A 111 -15.54 -22.99 -1.18
C ILE A 111 -15.87 -23.97 -0.07
N SER A 112 -15.29 -23.79 1.12
CA SER A 112 -15.52 -24.65 2.28
C SER A 112 -15.73 -23.85 3.56
N HIS A 113 -16.83 -24.10 4.28
CA HIS A 113 -17.03 -23.59 5.64
C HIS A 113 -16.24 -24.48 6.61
N ILE A 114 -15.23 -23.95 7.29
CA ILE A 114 -14.25 -24.76 8.04
C ILE A 114 -14.34 -24.61 9.56
N GLY A 115 -15.40 -23.97 10.05
CA GLY A 115 -15.69 -23.84 11.48
C GLY A 115 -15.05 -22.60 12.13
N MET A 116 -14.89 -22.63 13.45
CA MET A 116 -14.40 -21.48 14.22
C MET A 116 -12.87 -21.42 14.22
N GLY A 117 -12.30 -20.22 14.10
CA GLY A 117 -10.87 -19.99 14.27
C GLY A 117 -10.51 -18.52 14.42
N GLU A 118 -9.23 -18.24 14.65
CA GLU A 118 -8.72 -16.88 14.79
C GLU A 118 -8.47 -16.24 13.43
N ARG A 119 -9.06 -15.07 13.24
CA ARG A 119 -8.84 -14.21 12.08
C ARG A 119 -8.30 -12.85 12.50
N ALA A 120 -7.63 -12.18 11.58
CA ALA A 120 -7.10 -10.84 11.75
C ALA A 120 -7.84 -9.84 10.84
N CYS A 121 -8.15 -8.66 11.38
CA CYS A 121 -8.36 -7.44 10.60
C CYS A 121 -7.10 -6.59 10.63
N VAL A 122 -6.73 -6.03 9.49
CA VAL A 122 -5.70 -4.99 9.39
C VAL A 122 -6.41 -3.64 9.39
N ASP A 123 -6.21 -2.84 10.43
CA ASP A 123 -6.60 -1.43 10.48
C ASP A 123 -5.39 -0.58 10.08
N THR A 124 -5.50 0.20 9.01
CA THR A 124 -4.43 1.06 8.49
C THR A 124 -4.56 2.50 8.95
N CYS A 125 -3.48 3.27 8.81
CA CYS A 125 -3.45 4.72 9.04
C CYS A 125 -3.89 5.53 7.82
N SER A 126 -4.39 4.88 6.77
CA SER A 126 -4.85 5.52 5.54
C SER A 126 -6.09 4.81 5.01
N ASN A 127 -7.03 5.56 4.45
CA ASN A 127 -8.18 4.98 3.78
C ASN A 127 -7.74 4.30 2.47
N PHE A 128 -8.43 3.22 2.12
CA PHE A 128 -8.37 2.53 0.84
C PHE A 128 -9.34 3.16 -0.16
N ALA A 129 -9.00 3.09 -1.44
CA ALA A 129 -9.97 3.29 -2.52
C ALA A 129 -10.92 2.09 -2.64
N LYS A 130 -12.02 2.26 -3.38
CA LYS A 130 -13.05 1.21 -3.55
C LYS A 130 -12.54 -0.04 -4.27
N ASP A 131 -11.56 0.13 -5.15
CA ASP A 131 -10.93 -0.94 -5.91
C ASP A 131 -9.62 -1.41 -5.28
N GLU A 132 -9.36 -1.02 -4.02
CA GLU A 132 -8.11 -1.27 -3.30
C GLU A 132 -8.29 -2.22 -2.12
N GLY A 133 -7.28 -3.03 -1.88
CA GLY A 133 -7.25 -4.02 -0.83
C GLY A 133 -5.83 -4.48 -0.49
N LEU A 134 -5.73 -5.66 0.10
CA LEU A 134 -4.47 -6.31 0.46
C LEU A 134 -4.39 -7.69 -0.19
N LEU A 135 -3.23 -8.06 -0.69
CA LEU A 135 -2.96 -9.40 -1.21
C LEU A 135 -2.66 -10.35 -0.06
N ILE A 136 -3.50 -11.37 0.09
CA ILE A 136 -3.47 -12.31 1.21
C ILE A 136 -3.63 -13.74 0.71
N GLY A 137 -2.83 -14.66 1.23
CA GLY A 137 -2.93 -16.08 0.90
C GLY A 137 -2.43 -16.96 2.04
N SER A 138 -2.99 -18.16 2.17
CA SER A 138 -2.52 -19.16 3.14
C SER A 138 -1.15 -19.72 2.76
N TYR A 139 -0.80 -19.66 1.47
CA TYR A 139 0.46 -20.15 0.93
C TYR A 139 1.30 -18.99 0.39
N SER A 140 2.61 -19.15 0.43
CA SER A 140 3.54 -18.10 0.00
C SER A 140 3.58 -17.87 -1.52
N GLN A 141 3.10 -18.84 -2.29
CA GLN A 141 3.16 -18.86 -3.76
C GLN A 141 1.95 -18.19 -4.42
N GLY A 142 0.87 -17.92 -3.68
CA GLY A 142 -0.38 -17.44 -4.26
C GLY A 142 -1.22 -16.67 -3.27
N MET A 143 -1.72 -15.51 -3.69
CA MET A 143 -2.53 -14.62 -2.88
C MET A 143 -3.75 -14.12 -3.64
N ILE A 144 -4.83 -13.82 -2.92
CA ILE A 144 -6.06 -13.22 -3.42
C ILE A 144 -6.14 -11.77 -2.93
N LEU A 145 -6.66 -10.88 -3.77
CA LEU A 145 -6.87 -9.48 -3.43
C LEU A 145 -8.12 -9.31 -2.56
N VAL A 146 -7.93 -9.21 -1.26
CA VAL A 146 -9.00 -9.05 -0.26
C VAL A 146 -9.38 -7.58 -0.16
N SER A 147 -10.67 -7.30 -0.36
CA SER A 147 -11.23 -5.94 -0.44
C SER A 147 -11.26 -5.26 0.93
N SER A 148 -11.10 -3.95 0.92
CA SER A 148 -11.32 -3.07 2.07
C SER A 148 -12.81 -2.90 2.42
N GLU A 149 -13.12 -2.47 3.65
CA GLU A 149 -14.49 -2.19 4.11
C GLU A 149 -15.01 -0.84 3.58
N THR A 150 -14.85 -0.60 2.27
CA THR A 150 -15.17 0.65 1.55
C THR A 150 -16.55 0.65 0.89
N HIS A 151 -17.21 -0.50 0.76
CA HIS A 151 -18.53 -0.59 0.14
C HIS A 151 -19.64 -0.72 1.18
N PRO A 152 -20.76 0.01 1.00
CA PRO A 152 -21.80 0.13 2.02
C PRO A 152 -22.46 -1.21 2.37
N LEU A 153 -22.98 -1.24 3.60
CA LEU A 153 -23.69 -2.36 4.23
C LEU A 153 -24.99 -1.79 4.82
N PRO A 154 -26.16 -2.47 4.76
CA PRO A 154 -27.42 -1.90 5.23
C PRO A 154 -27.47 -1.51 6.71
N TYR A 155 -26.60 -2.07 7.55
CA TYR A 155 -26.67 -1.93 9.02
C TYR A 155 -25.36 -1.43 9.66
N MET A 156 -24.36 -1.05 8.87
CA MET A 156 -23.05 -0.66 9.40
C MET A 156 -22.38 0.39 8.52
N PRO A 157 -21.78 1.45 9.11
CA PRO A 157 -20.96 2.38 8.35
C PRO A 157 -19.69 1.70 7.84
N THR A 158 -19.22 2.14 6.68
CA THR A 158 -17.95 1.69 6.10
C THR A 158 -16.77 2.09 7.00
N ARG A 159 -15.73 1.27 7.02
CA ARG A 159 -14.43 1.59 7.63
C ARG A 159 -13.38 1.50 6.54
N PRO A 160 -13.23 2.55 5.71
CA PRO A 160 -12.39 2.49 4.53
C PRO A 160 -10.90 2.27 4.84
N PHE A 161 -10.47 2.31 6.10
CA PHE A 161 -9.12 1.96 6.56
C PHE A 161 -8.97 0.49 7.01
N ARG A 162 -10.01 -0.34 6.91
CA ARG A 162 -10.01 -1.73 7.41
C ARG A 162 -10.08 -2.73 6.28
N VAL A 163 -9.30 -3.81 6.41
CA VAL A 163 -9.44 -5.04 5.61
C VAL A 163 -9.74 -6.21 6.55
N ASN A 164 -10.78 -6.99 6.23
CA ASN A 164 -11.04 -8.27 6.89
C ASN A 164 -10.10 -9.34 6.31
N ALA A 165 -8.83 -9.25 6.72
CA ALA A 165 -7.68 -9.83 6.05
C ALA A 165 -7.77 -11.36 5.88
N GLY A 166 -7.85 -12.12 6.97
CA GLY A 166 -7.86 -13.58 6.89
C GLY A 166 -7.48 -14.27 8.19
N ALA A 167 -7.31 -15.59 8.14
CA ALA A 167 -6.81 -16.39 9.26
C ALA A 167 -5.38 -15.96 9.64
N ILE A 168 -5.04 -16.01 10.94
CA ILE A 168 -3.79 -15.45 11.46
C ILE A 168 -2.50 -16.04 10.84
N HIS A 169 -2.57 -17.25 10.30
CA HIS A 169 -1.46 -17.92 9.60
C HIS A 169 -1.22 -17.42 8.17
N SER A 170 -2.12 -16.61 7.62
CA SER A 170 -2.04 -16.22 6.21
C SER A 170 -0.89 -15.25 6.01
N TYR A 171 -0.24 -15.36 4.86
CA TYR A 171 0.70 -14.38 4.37
C TYR A 171 -0.01 -13.15 3.83
N LEU A 172 0.66 -12.01 3.94
CA LEU A 172 0.32 -10.75 3.31
C LEU A 172 1.54 -10.21 2.54
N VAL A 173 1.32 -9.56 1.39
CA VAL A 173 2.38 -8.82 0.68
C VAL A 173 2.68 -7.50 1.40
N SER A 174 3.85 -7.43 2.04
CA SER A 174 4.31 -6.22 2.74
C SER A 174 5.10 -5.28 1.82
N SER A 175 5.75 -5.85 0.80
CA SER A 175 6.38 -5.11 -0.30
C SER A 175 6.49 -6.02 -1.53
N VAL A 176 6.88 -5.47 -2.68
CA VAL A 176 7.07 -6.23 -3.94
C VAL A 176 7.92 -7.49 -3.75
N SER A 177 8.91 -7.45 -2.85
CA SER A 177 9.81 -8.56 -2.58
C SER A 177 9.57 -9.31 -1.27
N GLN A 178 8.63 -8.89 -0.42
CA GLN A 178 8.50 -9.41 0.94
C GLN A 178 7.05 -9.72 1.33
N THR A 179 6.87 -10.84 2.03
CA THR A 179 5.61 -11.20 2.68
C THR A 179 5.80 -11.32 4.20
N ASN A 180 4.73 -11.14 4.97
CA ASN A 180 4.71 -11.38 6.42
C ASN A 180 3.50 -12.22 6.78
N TYR A 181 3.58 -12.96 7.89
CA TYR A 181 2.37 -13.54 8.46
C TYR A 181 1.50 -12.45 9.08
N LEU A 182 0.18 -12.58 8.96
CA LEU A 182 -0.76 -11.67 9.61
C LEU A 182 -0.56 -11.62 11.13
N SER A 183 -0.15 -12.73 11.75
CA SER A 183 0.17 -12.82 13.18
C SER A 183 1.40 -12.02 13.62
N GLU A 184 2.31 -11.68 12.70
CA GLU A 184 3.53 -10.91 12.99
C GLU A 184 3.32 -9.40 12.89
N LEU A 185 2.25 -8.98 12.21
CA LEU A 185 1.97 -7.57 12.01
C LEU A 185 1.63 -6.87 13.33
N SER A 186 2.09 -5.63 13.45
CA SER A 186 1.88 -4.77 14.60
C SER A 186 1.85 -3.31 14.15
N SER A 187 1.46 -2.40 15.05
CA SER A 187 1.39 -0.97 14.77
C SER A 187 2.73 -0.43 14.25
N GLY A 188 2.69 0.37 13.19
CA GLY A 188 3.87 0.93 12.54
C GLY A 188 4.48 0.05 11.44
N HIS A 189 4.07 -1.22 11.30
CA HIS A 189 4.46 -2.02 10.14
C HIS A 189 3.94 -1.40 8.85
N LYS A 190 4.69 -1.58 7.76
CA LYS A 190 4.35 -1.12 6.42
C LYS A 190 3.88 -2.31 5.59
N VAL A 191 2.72 -2.16 4.94
CA VAL A 191 2.12 -3.16 4.06
C VAL A 191 1.83 -2.56 2.68
N LEU A 192 1.53 -3.39 1.69
CA LEU A 192 1.25 -2.94 0.35
C LEU A 192 -0.25 -2.93 0.07
N GLY A 193 -0.86 -1.75 -0.02
CA GLY A 193 -2.20 -1.57 -0.59
C GLY A 193 -2.13 -1.69 -2.10
N VAL A 194 -3.01 -2.49 -2.69
CA VAL A 194 -3.00 -2.80 -4.13
C VAL A 194 -4.39 -2.58 -4.71
N ASN A 195 -4.47 -1.89 -5.84
CA ASN A 195 -5.72 -1.68 -6.58
C ASN A 195 -5.92 -2.73 -7.67
N CYS A 196 -7.10 -2.74 -8.31
CA CYS A 196 -7.45 -3.76 -9.33
C CYS A 196 -6.61 -3.69 -10.61
N ASP A 197 -5.90 -2.59 -10.87
CA ASP A 197 -4.96 -2.45 -12.00
C ASP A 197 -3.53 -2.90 -11.62
N GLY A 198 -3.32 -3.33 -10.38
CA GLY A 198 -2.00 -3.72 -9.87
C GLY A 198 -1.15 -2.54 -9.39
N LYS A 199 -1.67 -1.30 -9.42
CA LYS A 199 -0.99 -0.16 -8.79
C LYS A 199 -0.99 -0.34 -7.29
N ALA A 200 0.15 -0.07 -6.69
CA ALA A 200 0.39 -0.33 -5.30
C ALA A 200 0.98 0.87 -4.58
N ARG A 201 0.79 0.92 -3.27
CA ARG A 201 1.39 1.93 -2.39
C ARG A 201 1.64 1.37 -1.00
N GLU A 202 2.65 1.91 -0.35
CA GLU A 202 2.97 1.57 1.03
C GLU A 202 1.94 2.20 1.97
N ILE A 203 1.36 1.39 2.86
CA ILE A 203 0.37 1.83 3.85
C ILE A 203 0.85 1.40 5.24
N VAL A 204 0.77 2.31 6.20
CA VAL A 204 1.13 2.02 7.59
C VAL A 204 -0.03 1.30 8.29
N VAL A 205 0.28 0.21 8.98
CA VAL A 205 -0.63 -0.51 9.86
C VAL A 205 -0.80 0.29 11.15
N GLY A 206 -2.03 0.67 11.46
CA GLY A 206 -2.39 1.29 12.73
C GLY A 206 -2.54 0.24 13.83
N ARG A 207 -3.29 -0.84 13.56
CA ARG A 207 -3.52 -1.92 14.53
C ARG A 207 -3.91 -3.23 13.84
N MET A 208 -3.54 -4.35 14.44
CA MET A 208 -4.11 -5.67 14.16
C MET A 208 -5.22 -6.02 15.14
N LYS A 209 -6.40 -6.38 14.64
CA LYS A 209 -7.51 -6.86 15.48
C LYS A 209 -7.72 -8.36 15.23
N ILE A 210 -7.34 -9.18 16.20
CA ILE A 210 -7.51 -10.63 16.16
C ILE A 210 -8.77 -11.02 16.95
N GLU A 211 -9.62 -11.87 16.35
CA GLU A 211 -10.83 -12.37 17.00
C GLU A 211 -11.21 -13.75 16.47
N VAL A 212 -11.96 -14.52 17.27
CA VAL A 212 -12.45 -15.85 16.90
C VAL A 212 -13.79 -15.73 16.17
N ARG A 213 -13.88 -16.26 14.95
CA ARG A 213 -15.07 -16.21 14.08
C ARG A 213 -15.23 -17.49 13.26
N PRO A 214 -16.43 -17.76 12.71
CA PRO A 214 -16.59 -18.73 11.64
C PRO A 214 -15.69 -18.37 10.45
N LEU A 215 -15.05 -19.37 9.84
CA LEU A 215 -14.09 -19.23 8.75
C LEU A 215 -14.57 -19.94 7.49
N LEU A 216 -14.25 -19.34 6.35
CA LEU A 216 -14.52 -19.83 5.00
C LEU A 216 -13.20 -19.90 4.24
N SER A 217 -12.89 -21.09 3.71
CA SER A 217 -11.74 -21.36 2.85
C SER A 217 -12.15 -21.18 1.39
N ILE A 218 -11.36 -20.41 0.66
CA ILE A 218 -11.49 -20.18 -0.77
C ILE A 218 -10.29 -20.81 -1.46
N ASP A 219 -10.53 -21.89 -2.18
CA ASP A 219 -9.54 -22.51 -3.06
C ASP A 219 -9.74 -22.00 -4.48
N ALA A 220 -8.66 -21.56 -5.11
CA ALA A 220 -8.63 -21.07 -6.48
C ALA A 220 -7.40 -21.59 -7.21
N VAL A 221 -7.39 -21.43 -8.52
CA VAL A 221 -6.25 -21.81 -9.37
C VAL A 221 -5.95 -20.69 -10.36
N SER A 222 -4.67 -20.40 -10.56
CA SER A 222 -4.22 -19.47 -11.60
C SER A 222 -4.39 -20.05 -13.00
N GLN A 223 -4.26 -19.21 -14.03
CA GLN A 223 -4.24 -19.68 -15.43
C GLN A 223 -3.06 -20.63 -15.70
N SER A 224 -1.96 -20.47 -14.95
CA SER A 224 -0.77 -21.33 -15.02
C SER A 224 -0.88 -22.61 -14.18
N GLY A 225 -2.02 -22.86 -13.51
CA GLY A 225 -2.26 -24.06 -12.73
C GLY A 225 -1.73 -24.01 -11.29
N ILE A 226 -1.28 -22.84 -10.83
CA ILE A 226 -0.77 -22.66 -9.46
C ILE A 226 -1.98 -22.61 -8.51
N PRO A 227 -2.04 -23.50 -7.49
CA PRO A 227 -3.10 -23.45 -6.50
C PRO A 227 -2.92 -22.24 -5.58
N VAL A 228 -4.03 -21.58 -5.29
CA VAL A 228 -4.11 -20.43 -4.39
C VAL A 228 -5.18 -20.70 -3.35
N ASN A 229 -4.88 -20.42 -2.08
CA ASN A 229 -5.85 -20.54 -1.01
C ASN A 229 -5.85 -19.26 -0.16
N VAL A 230 -7.03 -18.84 0.29
CA VAL A 230 -7.16 -17.89 1.40
C VAL A 230 -8.28 -18.35 2.33
N ILE A 231 -8.05 -18.22 3.64
CA ILE A 231 -9.06 -18.46 4.66
C ILE A 231 -9.46 -17.11 5.24
N VAL A 232 -10.74 -16.79 5.17
CA VAL A 232 -11.31 -15.52 5.63
C VAL A 232 -12.46 -15.77 6.60
N GLN A 233 -12.97 -14.70 7.22
CA GLN A 233 -14.19 -14.81 8.00
C GLN A 233 -15.37 -15.15 7.08
N ASP A 234 -16.17 -16.13 7.50
CA ASP A 234 -17.40 -16.56 6.87
C ASP A 234 -18.54 -15.58 7.21
N ASP A 235 -18.57 -14.45 6.50
CA ASP A 235 -19.53 -13.39 6.73
C ASP A 235 -19.71 -12.55 5.46
N TRP A 236 -20.92 -12.06 5.22
CA TRP A 236 -21.35 -11.42 3.98
C TRP A 236 -20.68 -10.06 3.72
N HIS A 237 -20.14 -9.41 4.77
CA HIS A 237 -19.39 -8.15 4.61
C HIS A 237 -17.93 -8.34 4.20
N VAL A 238 -17.43 -9.59 4.25
CA VAL A 238 -16.09 -9.91 3.77
C VAL A 238 -16.13 -10.09 2.26
N ARG A 239 -15.21 -9.42 1.58
CA ARG A 239 -15.20 -9.32 0.12
C ARG A 239 -13.82 -9.52 -0.45
N VAL A 240 -13.77 -10.02 -1.67
CA VAL A 240 -12.58 -10.10 -2.52
C VAL A 240 -12.84 -9.33 -3.82
N LEU A 241 -11.77 -8.90 -4.47
CA LEU A 241 -11.86 -8.18 -5.74
C LEU A 241 -11.67 -9.15 -6.91
N GLY A 242 -12.49 -8.98 -7.94
CA GLY A 242 -12.44 -9.70 -9.21
C GLY A 242 -12.11 -8.77 -10.38
N PRO A 243 -11.97 -9.32 -11.59
CA PRO A 243 -11.59 -8.55 -12.78
C PRO A 243 -12.50 -7.35 -13.04
N GLY A 244 -11.92 -6.23 -13.47
CA GLY A 244 -12.64 -4.98 -13.73
C GLY A 244 -13.19 -4.28 -12.48
N GLY A 245 -12.61 -4.53 -11.30
CA GLY A 245 -13.03 -3.89 -10.04
C GLY A 245 -14.31 -4.48 -9.44
N LYS A 246 -14.68 -5.70 -9.86
CA LYS A 246 -15.88 -6.37 -9.35
C LYS A 246 -15.70 -6.74 -7.88
N VAL A 247 -16.62 -6.32 -7.04
CA VAL A 247 -16.63 -6.63 -5.61
C VAL A 247 -17.45 -7.88 -5.38
N LEU A 248 -16.86 -8.91 -4.78
CA LEU A 248 -17.48 -10.22 -4.59
C LEU A 248 -17.57 -10.54 -3.11
N ASN A 249 -18.78 -10.79 -2.60
CA ASN A 249 -18.97 -11.26 -1.23
C ASN A 249 -18.51 -12.71 -1.12
N VAL A 250 -17.68 -13.02 -0.12
CA VAL A 250 -17.05 -14.35 -0.04
C VAL A 250 -18.07 -15.48 0.21
N THR A 251 -19.21 -15.15 0.83
CA THR A 251 -20.31 -16.09 1.09
C THR A 251 -21.15 -16.42 -0.15
N GLU A 252 -21.00 -15.66 -1.24
CA GLU A 252 -21.75 -15.86 -2.49
C GLU A 252 -20.88 -16.48 -3.60
N LEU A 253 -19.59 -16.69 -3.31
CA LEU A 253 -18.66 -17.31 -4.26
C LEU A 253 -19.03 -18.76 -4.55
N LYS A 254 -18.75 -19.18 -5.78
CA LYS A 254 -18.92 -20.55 -6.25
C LYS A 254 -17.80 -20.94 -7.21
N PRO A 255 -17.57 -22.24 -7.43
CA PRO A 255 -16.63 -22.69 -8.46
C PRO A 255 -16.92 -22.05 -9.82
N GLY A 256 -15.86 -21.61 -10.50
CA GLY A 256 -15.92 -20.87 -11.77
C GLY A 256 -15.93 -19.34 -11.64
N ASP A 257 -16.16 -18.79 -10.44
CA ASP A 257 -16.02 -17.34 -10.23
C ASP A 257 -14.56 -16.90 -10.41
N LYS A 258 -14.36 -15.69 -10.96
CA LYS A 258 -13.05 -15.11 -11.22
C LYS A 258 -12.67 -14.06 -10.18
N LEU A 259 -11.49 -14.21 -9.60
CA LEU A 259 -10.89 -13.33 -8.60
C LEU A 259 -9.62 -12.68 -9.15
N LEU A 260 -9.20 -11.56 -8.58
CA LEU A 260 -7.86 -11.02 -8.78
C LEU A 260 -6.93 -11.56 -7.70
N GLY A 261 -5.72 -11.92 -8.12
CA GLY A 261 -4.69 -12.39 -7.23
C GLY A 261 -3.29 -12.18 -7.79
N HIS A 262 -2.31 -12.67 -7.06
CA HIS A 262 -0.91 -12.62 -7.43
C HIS A 262 -0.27 -13.96 -7.12
N THR A 263 0.36 -14.58 -8.12
CA THR A 263 1.22 -15.75 -7.88
C THR A 263 2.69 -15.39 -8.04
N ALA A 264 3.52 -16.04 -7.23
CA ALA A 264 4.98 -15.93 -7.30
C ALA A 264 5.56 -17.31 -7.65
N PRO A 265 6.38 -17.44 -8.71
CA PRO A 265 6.87 -18.73 -9.20
C PRO A 265 7.89 -19.42 -8.29
N SER A 266 8.34 -18.78 -7.21
CA SER A 266 9.30 -19.36 -6.25
C SER A 266 8.71 -19.40 -4.85
N GLY A 267 8.92 -20.50 -4.12
CA GLY A 267 8.62 -20.59 -2.70
C GLY A 267 9.32 -19.47 -1.91
N ARG A 268 8.72 -19.08 -0.78
CA ARG A 268 9.33 -18.11 0.13
C ARG A 268 9.72 -18.80 1.44
N HIS A 269 10.87 -18.43 1.99
CA HIS A 269 11.25 -18.78 3.35
C HIS A 269 11.25 -17.50 4.18
N VAL A 270 10.50 -17.48 5.29
CA VAL A 270 10.34 -16.30 6.16
C VAL A 270 10.03 -15.01 5.39
N GLY A 271 9.19 -15.13 4.35
CA GLY A 271 8.74 -14.00 3.54
C GLY A 271 9.67 -13.56 2.41
N LEU A 272 10.88 -14.11 2.32
CA LEU A 272 11.86 -13.82 1.27
C LEU A 272 11.84 -14.87 0.16
N PRO A 273 12.02 -14.50 -1.12
CA PRO A 273 12.08 -15.46 -2.22
C PRO A 273 13.28 -16.40 -2.07
N VAL A 274 13.06 -17.72 -2.09
CA VAL A 274 14.13 -18.71 -2.06
C VAL A 274 13.89 -19.75 -3.16
N LYS A 275 14.96 -20.15 -3.86
CA LYS A 275 14.93 -21.30 -4.77
C LYS A 275 15.09 -22.60 -3.98
N GLU A 276 14.14 -22.91 -3.10
CA GLU A 276 14.12 -24.14 -2.31
C GLU A 276 12.75 -24.82 -2.45
N SER A 277 12.71 -26.15 -2.39
CA SER A 277 11.44 -26.88 -2.41
C SER A 277 10.75 -26.73 -1.05
N CYS A 278 9.74 -25.88 -0.97
CA CYS A 278 8.87 -25.75 0.20
C CYS A 278 7.53 -26.43 -0.10
N LEU A 279 7.04 -27.27 0.82
CA LEU A 279 5.75 -27.94 0.73
C LEU A 279 4.84 -27.43 1.86
N GLU A 280 3.87 -26.60 1.49
CA GLU A 280 2.79 -26.12 2.36
C GLU A 280 1.53 -26.98 2.07
N LYS A 281 0.77 -27.40 3.09
CA LYS A 281 -0.45 -28.23 2.95
C LYS A 281 -1.55 -27.73 3.87
#